data_AF-A0AAX2KEE1-F1
#
_entry.id   AF-A0AAX2KEE1-F1
#
_cell.length_a   1.000
_cell.length_b   1.000
_cell.length_c   1.000
_cell.angle_alpha   90.00
_cell.angle_beta   90.00
_cell.angle_gamma   90.00
#
_symmetry.space_group_name_H-M   'P 1'
#
loop_
_entity.id
_entity.type
_entity.pdbx_description
1 polymer ?
#
loop_
_entity_poly.entity_id
_entity_poly.type
_entity_poly.pdbx_seq_one_letter_code
_entity_poly.pdbx_strand_id
1 'polypeptide(L)'
;MKTPTIPTLLGPDGMTSLREYAGYHGGGSGFGGQLRSWNPPSESVDAALLPNFTRGNARADDLVRNNGYAANAIQLHQDHNRRVFFPAQSSPKLALSGHRGGRSPCLFPRG
;
A
#
# COMPACT_ATOMS: atom_id res chain seq x y z
N MET A 1 21.56 -10.42 -30.72
CA MET A 1 20.93 -10.16 -29.41
C MET A 1 22.04 -9.75 -28.44
N LYS A 2 22.05 -8.49 -27.96
CA LYS A 2 23.04 -8.05 -26.96
C LYS A 2 22.44 -8.34 -25.58
N THR A 3 23.10 -9.20 -24.80
CA THR A 3 22.76 -9.42 -23.39
C THR A 3 22.89 -8.10 -22.65
N PRO A 4 21.88 -7.66 -21.87
CA PRO A 4 22.02 -6.44 -21.08
C PRO A 4 23.04 -6.71 -19.97
N THR A 5 24.26 -6.20 -20.15
CA THR A 5 25.26 -6.14 -19.09
C THR A 5 24.77 -5.10 -18.09
N ILE A 6 24.21 -5.56 -16.96
CA ILE A 6 23.83 -4.68 -15.86
C ILE A 6 25.09 -3.94 -15.42
N PRO A 7 25.11 -2.60 -15.41
CA PRO A 7 26.29 -1.86 -14.98
C PRO A 7 26.56 -2.18 -13.51
N THR A 8 27.76 -2.68 -13.21
CA THR A 8 28.20 -2.88 -11.84
C THR A 8 28.26 -1.51 -11.17
N LEU A 9 27.31 -1.23 -10.28
CA LEU A 9 27.35 -0.05 -9.44
C LEU A 9 28.57 -0.16 -8.52
N LEU A 10 29.36 0.91 -8.45
CA LEU A 10 30.62 0.99 -7.73
C LEU A 10 30.45 1.93 -6.53
N GLY A 11 31.21 1.69 -5.47
CA GLY A 11 31.31 2.57 -4.31
C GLY A 11 31.95 3.92 -4.65
N PRO A 12 31.97 4.88 -3.71
CA PRO A 12 32.56 6.21 -3.90
C PRO A 12 34.05 6.19 -4.23
N ASP A 13 34.73 5.10 -3.88
CA ASP A 13 36.13 4.79 -4.17
C ASP A 13 36.35 4.29 -5.61
N GLY A 14 35.28 4.00 -6.35
CA GLY A 14 35.36 3.61 -7.76
C GLY A 14 36.06 2.28 -8.01
N MET A 15 36.21 1.44 -6.98
CA MET A 15 36.89 0.14 -7.06
C MET A 15 36.05 -0.97 -6.45
N THR A 16 35.44 -0.71 -5.29
CA THR A 16 34.60 -1.69 -4.60
C THR A 16 33.21 -1.74 -5.22
N SER A 17 32.61 -2.93 -5.38
CA SER A 17 31.22 -3.01 -5.83
C SER A 17 30.28 -2.36 -4.80
N LEU A 18 29.21 -1.69 -5.23
CA LEU A 18 28.25 -1.04 -4.33
C LEU A 18 27.65 -2.05 -3.34
N ARG A 19 27.54 -3.32 -3.73
CA ARG A 19 27.13 -4.44 -2.87
C ARG A 19 28.14 -4.72 -1.75
N GLU A 20 29.43 -4.68 -2.05
CA GLU A 20 30.49 -4.87 -1.05
C GLU A 20 30.68 -3.62 -0.19
N TYR A 21 30.51 -2.42 -0.77
CA TYR A 21 30.63 -1.13 -0.08
C TYR A 21 29.46 -0.86 0.88
N ALA A 22 28.22 -1.11 0.43
CA ALA A 22 27.01 -0.97 1.26
C ALA A 22 26.71 -2.22 2.08
N GLY A 23 27.48 -3.29 1.90
CA GLY A 23 27.42 -4.48 2.74
C GLY A 23 27.85 -4.14 4.16
N TYR A 24 27.04 -4.53 5.14
CA TYR A 24 27.38 -4.37 6.55
C TYR A 24 28.53 -5.33 6.92
N HIS A 25 29.77 -4.84 6.90
CA HIS A 25 30.95 -5.55 7.40
C HIS A 25 31.11 -5.36 8.91
N GLY A 26 30.12 -5.78 9.70
CA GLY A 26 30.22 -5.79 11.18
C GLY A 26 31.08 -6.92 11.76
N GLY A 27 31.62 -7.80 10.90
CA GLY A 27 32.34 -9.02 11.28
C GLY A 27 33.87 -8.91 11.26
N GLY A 28 34.45 -7.72 11.45
CA GLY A 28 35.87 -7.60 11.76
C GLY A 28 36.21 -8.36 13.06
N SER A 29 37.45 -8.83 13.20
CA SER A 29 37.90 -9.75 14.27
C SER A 29 37.50 -9.38 15.70
N GLY A 30 37.11 -8.14 16.00
CA GLY A 30 36.72 -7.70 17.34
C GLY A 30 37.72 -8.09 18.43
N PHE A 31 37.32 -7.99 19.70
CA PHE A 31 38.06 -8.64 20.78
C PHE A 31 37.73 -10.14 20.78
N GLY A 32 38.72 -10.99 20.48
CA GLY A 32 38.63 -12.45 20.65
C GLY A 32 38.04 -13.27 19.49
N GLY A 33 37.78 -12.68 18.32
CA GLY A 33 37.35 -13.45 17.13
C GLY A 33 35.95 -14.07 17.24
N GLN A 34 35.15 -13.66 18.21
CA GLN A 34 33.84 -14.27 18.54
C GLN A 34 32.81 -14.15 17.41
N LEU A 35 32.93 -13.14 16.55
CA LEU A 35 32.05 -12.93 15.40
C LEU A 35 32.65 -13.44 14.08
N ARG A 36 33.84 -14.06 14.10
CA ARG A 36 34.53 -14.54 12.89
C ARG A 36 33.76 -15.64 12.14
N SER A 37 32.89 -16.36 12.85
CA SER A 37 31.98 -17.36 12.28
C SER A 37 30.53 -16.89 12.18
N TRP A 38 30.24 -15.65 12.58
CA TRP A 38 28.88 -15.13 12.55
C TRP A 38 28.54 -14.68 11.12
N ASN A 39 27.80 -15.53 10.42
CA ASN A 39 27.22 -15.20 9.13
C ASN A 39 25.77 -14.75 9.35
N PRO A 40 25.46 -13.44 9.30
CA PRO A 40 24.08 -12.99 9.42
C PRO A 40 23.25 -13.58 8.27
N PRO A 41 22.04 -14.09 8.54
CA PRO A 41 21.16 -14.52 7.46
C PRO A 41 20.95 -13.34 6.51
N SER A 42 21.13 -13.57 5.20
CA SER A 42 20.80 -12.57 4.19
C SER A 42 19.29 -12.38 4.19
N GLU A 43 18.83 -11.33 4.86
CA GLU A 43 17.43 -10.95 4.91
C GLU A 43 16.99 -10.34 3.57
N SER A 44 15.80 -10.71 3.10
CA SER A 44 15.20 -10.08 1.93
C SER A 44 14.78 -8.65 2.26
N VAL A 45 14.62 -7.79 1.24
CA VAL A 45 14.08 -6.42 1.45
C VAL A 45 12.71 -6.47 2.14
N ASP A 46 11.92 -7.50 1.86
CA ASP A 46 10.62 -7.73 2.49
C ASP A 46 10.73 -8.06 3.99
N ALA A 47 11.83 -8.69 4.43
CA ALA A 47 12.06 -9.01 5.84
C ALA A 47 12.21 -7.74 6.71
N ALA A 48 12.70 -6.65 6.14
CA ALA A 48 12.77 -5.34 6.81
C ALA A 48 11.38 -4.71 7.01
N LEU A 49 10.38 -5.09 6.19
CA LEU A 49 9.00 -4.58 6.29
C LEU A 49 8.15 -5.40 7.27
N LEU A 50 8.47 -6.67 7.49
CA LEU A 50 7.70 -7.59 8.36
C LEU A 50 7.40 -7.04 9.76
N PRO A 51 8.33 -6.38 10.49
CA PRO A 51 8.05 -5.89 11.84
C PRO A 51 6.90 -4.89 11.92
N ASN A 52 6.64 -4.18 10.82
CA ASN A 52 5.62 -3.13 10.75
C ASN A 52 4.47 -3.45 9.78
N PHE A 53 4.58 -4.51 8.98
CA PHE A 53 3.64 -4.81 7.89
C PHE A 53 2.19 -4.91 8.39
N THR A 54 1.93 -5.75 9.39
CA THR A 54 0.58 -5.94 9.96
C THR A 54 0.01 -4.64 10.54
N ARG A 55 0.87 -3.83 11.18
CA ARG A 55 0.47 -2.54 11.76
C ARG A 55 0.18 -1.49 10.68
N GLY A 56 0.99 -1.46 9.62
CA GLY A 56 0.80 -0.59 8.47
C GLY A 56 -0.52 -0.88 7.77
N ASN A 57 -0.82 -2.17 7.54
CA ASN A 57 -2.07 -2.59 6.92
C ASN A 57 -3.27 -2.22 7.79
N ALA A 58 -3.22 -2.46 9.10
CA ALA A 58 -4.30 -2.09 10.00
C ALA A 58 -4.57 -0.57 10.00
N ARG A 59 -3.52 0.26 9.92
CA ARG A 59 -3.65 1.72 9.80
C ARG A 59 -4.23 2.15 8.46
N ALA A 60 -3.84 1.49 7.37
CA ALA A 60 -4.39 1.75 6.04
C ALA A 60 -5.87 1.37 5.99
N ASP A 61 -6.25 0.19 6.49
CA ASP A 61 -7.64 -0.24 6.57
C ASP A 61 -8.48 0.71 7.42
N ASP A 62 -7.93 1.20 8.54
CA ASP A 62 -8.61 2.16 9.39
C ASP A 62 -8.83 3.50 8.71
N LEU A 63 -7.83 4.00 7.98
CA LEU A 63 -7.97 5.23 7.18
C LEU A 63 -9.08 5.10 6.14
N VAL A 64 -9.16 3.96 5.44
CA VAL A 64 -10.15 3.73 4.39
C VAL A 64 -11.56 3.62 4.94
N ARG A 65 -11.74 2.95 6.08
CA ARG A 65 -13.06 2.75 6.70
C ARG A 65 -13.62 4.03 7.33
N ASN A 66 -12.74 4.92 7.80
CA ASN A 66 -13.13 6.08 8.60
C ASN A 66 -13.01 7.44 7.89
N ASN A 67 -12.45 7.49 6.68
CA ASN A 67 -12.27 8.74 5.92
C ASN A 67 -12.92 8.64 4.54
N GLY A 68 -14.00 9.41 4.32
CA GLY A 68 -14.75 9.42 3.06
C GLY A 68 -13.93 9.84 1.84
N TYR A 69 -12.88 10.67 2.01
CA TYR A 69 -11.97 11.03 0.92
C TYR A 69 -11.08 9.85 0.51
N ALA A 70 -10.51 9.15 1.49
CA ALA A 70 -9.70 7.96 1.25
C ALA A 70 -10.53 6.80 0.66
N ALA A 71 -11.74 6.60 1.18
CA ALA A 71 -12.69 5.61 0.67
C ALA A 71 -13.06 5.87 -0.80
N ASN A 72 -13.35 7.12 -1.15
CA ASN A 72 -13.69 7.51 -2.52
C ASN A 72 -12.50 7.32 -3.49
N ALA A 73 -11.28 7.70 -3.07
CA ALA A 73 -10.09 7.51 -3.90
C ALA A 73 -9.84 6.01 -4.23
N ILE A 74 -10.03 5.11 -3.27
CA ILE A 74 -9.92 3.67 -3.50
C ILE A 74 -11.04 3.17 -4.41
N GLN A 75 -12.27 3.62 -4.19
CA GLN A 75 -13.42 3.26 -5.02
C GLN A 75 -13.18 3.66 -6.49
N LEU A 76 -12.77 4.90 -6.74
CA LEU A 76 -12.45 5.38 -8.09
C LEU A 76 -11.29 4.61 -8.73
N HIS A 77 -10.27 4.25 -7.96
CA HIS A 77 -9.16 3.44 -8.43
C HIS A 77 -9.63 2.03 -8.85
N GLN A 78 -10.48 1.39 -8.04
CA GLN A 78 -11.07 0.09 -8.35
C GLN A 78 -12.02 0.16 -9.55
N ASP A 79 -12.87 1.19 -9.60
CA ASP A 79 -13.80 1.42 -10.68
C ASP A 79 -13.05 1.70 -11.98
N HIS A 80 -11.90 2.38 -11.96
CA HIS A 80 -11.06 2.54 -13.15
C HIS A 80 -10.55 1.20 -13.67
N ASN A 81 -10.01 0.35 -12.79
CA ASN A 81 -9.56 -0.98 -13.20
C ASN A 81 -10.73 -1.79 -13.77
N ARG A 82 -11.88 -1.84 -13.10
CA ARG A 82 -13.05 -2.60 -13.56
C ARG A 82 -13.71 -2.02 -14.81
N ARG A 83 -13.77 -0.70 -14.96
CA ARG A 83 -14.36 0.02 -16.10
C ARG A 83 -13.52 -0.09 -17.37
N VAL A 84 -12.19 -0.19 -17.25
CA VAL A 84 -11.30 -0.42 -18.40
C VAL A 84 -11.50 -1.83 -18.97
N PHE A 85 -11.71 -2.84 -18.11
CA PHE A 85 -11.95 -4.21 -18.55
C PHE A 85 -13.41 -4.48 -18.96
N PHE A 86 -14.38 -3.73 -18.44
CA PHE A 86 -15.81 -3.88 -18.78
C PHE A 86 -16.44 -2.50 -19.08
N PRO A 87 -16.49 -2.08 -20.36
CA PRO A 87 -17.15 -0.83 -20.73
C PRO A 87 -18.65 -0.90 -20.40
N ALA A 88 -19.16 0.18 -19.81
CA ALA A 88 -20.51 0.25 -19.24
C ALA A 88 -21.60 -0.05 -20.27
N GLN A 89 -22.42 -1.07 -20.00
CA GLN A 89 -23.73 -1.26 -20.61
C GLN A 89 -24.81 -0.82 -19.61
N SER A 90 -25.35 0.40 -19.74
CA SER A 90 -26.75 0.73 -19.36
C SER A 90 -27.03 2.23 -19.46
N SER A 91 -28.11 2.59 -20.16
CA SER A 91 -28.66 3.95 -20.24
C SER A 91 -29.22 4.43 -18.89
N PRO A 92 -29.02 5.71 -18.50
CA PRO A 92 -29.54 6.22 -17.23
C PRO A 92 -31.05 6.48 -17.32
N LYS A 93 -31.84 5.88 -16.41
CA LYS A 93 -33.23 6.28 -16.15
C LYS A 93 -33.24 7.26 -14.98
N LEU A 94 -33.46 8.54 -15.28
CA LEU A 94 -33.77 9.56 -14.28
C LEU A 94 -35.23 9.38 -13.84
N ALA A 95 -35.45 8.94 -12.59
CA ALA A 95 -36.77 9.02 -11.95
C ALA A 95 -36.79 10.26 -11.05
N LEU A 96 -37.49 11.32 -11.48
CA LEU A 96 -37.81 12.46 -10.63
C LEU A 96 -38.80 12.01 -9.54
N SER A 97 -38.35 11.91 -8.30
CA SER A 97 -39.23 11.69 -7.14
C SER A 97 -39.88 13.01 -6.76
N GLY A 98 -41.12 13.23 -7.22
CA GLY A 98 -41.95 14.36 -6.82
C GLY A 98 -42.22 14.36 -5.31
N HIS A 99 -41.83 15.46 -4.65
CA HIS A 99 -42.11 15.73 -3.26
C HIS A 99 -43.61 16.02 -3.10
N ARG A 100 -44.41 15.01 -2.73
CA ARG A 100 -45.79 15.24 -2.25
C ARG A 100 -45.70 15.78 -0.83
N GLY A 101 -45.75 17.10 -0.73
CA GLY A 101 -45.84 17.85 0.52
C GLY A 101 -47.04 17.42 1.37
N GLY A 102 -46.83 17.44 2.68
CA GLY A 102 -47.71 16.88 3.68
C GLY A 102 -48.97 17.70 3.97
N ARG A 103 -49.88 17.02 4.69
CA ARG A 103 -50.71 17.52 5.79
C ARG A 103 -51.57 16.34 6.26
N SER A 104 -51.12 15.65 7.32
CA SER A 104 -52.02 14.87 8.16
C SER A 104 -52.64 15.83 9.18
N PRO A 105 -53.96 16.05 9.19
CA PRO A 105 -54.57 16.79 10.28
C PRO A 105 -54.60 15.89 11.53
N CYS A 106 -53.96 16.39 12.57
CA CYS A 106 -54.09 15.95 13.95
C CYS A 106 -55.57 15.79 14.33
N LEU A 107 -56.01 14.55 14.58
CA LEU A 107 -57.24 14.27 15.32
C LEU A 107 -56.86 14.14 16.80
N PHE A 108 -57.30 15.10 17.62
CA PHE A 108 -57.19 15.08 19.07
C PHE A 108 -58.05 13.95 19.70
N PRO A 109 -57.68 13.42 20.88
CA PRO A 109 -58.43 12.38 21.57
C PRO A 109 -59.55 12.98 22.43
N ARG A 110 -60.71 12.31 22.51
CA ARG A 110 -61.73 12.53 23.55
C ARG A 110 -62.54 11.25 23.81
N GLY A 111 -62.65 10.88 25.08
CA GLY A 111 -63.61 9.90 25.61
C GLY A 111 -62.97 8.64 26.13
#